data_AF-A0A7I7QEX9-F1
#
_entry.id   AF-A0A7I7QEX9-F1
#
_cell.length_a   1.000
_cell.length_b   1.000
_cell.length_c   1.000
_cell.angle_alpha   90.00
_cell.angle_beta   90.00
_cell.angle_gamma   90.00
#
_symmetry.space_group_name_H-M   'P 1'
#
loop_
_entity.id
_entity.type
_entity.pdbx_description
1 polymer ?
#
loop_
_entity_poly.entity_id
_entity_poly.type
_entity_poly.pdbx_seq_one_letter_code
_entity_poly.pdbx_strand_id
1 'polypeptide(L)' 'MFVCLCNGVTSHTVTDVVRAGASTTKAVAHACGAGADCGRCRRTIQAILKSSTPGPEPESATPTAIRRHGLHEFDQ' A
#
# COMPACT_ATOMS: atom_id res chain seq x y z
N MET A 1 -3.65 5.35 -18.34
CA MET A 1 -2.71 6.42 -17.92
C MET A 1 -1.54 5.81 -17.16
N PHE A 2 -0.40 6.51 -17.04
CA PHE A 2 0.66 6.09 -16.12
C PHE A 2 0.27 6.38 -14.68
N VAL A 3 0.41 5.37 -13.82
CA VAL A 3 0.18 5.48 -12.37
C VAL A 3 1.50 5.65 -11.64
N CYS A 4 2.56 4.94 -12.05
CA CYS A 4 3.91 5.08 -11.49
C CYS A 4 4.89 5.55 -12.56
N LEU A 5 5.47 6.74 -12.38
CA LEU A 5 6.48 7.27 -13.30
C LEU A 5 7.88 6.67 -13.08
N CYS A 6 8.21 6.26 -11.86
CA CYS A 6 9.52 5.65 -11.57
C CYS A 6 9.73 4.35 -12.36
N ASN A 7 8.71 3.50 -12.41
CA ASN A 7 8.77 2.17 -13.01
C ASN A 7 7.95 2.05 -14.30
N GLY A 8 7.45 3.17 -14.85
CA GLY A 8 6.66 3.16 -16.08
C GLY A 8 5.39 2.30 -16.00
N VAL A 9 4.75 2.21 -14.83
CA VAL A 9 3.58 1.33 -14.64
C VAL A 9 2.29 2.06 -14.97
N THR A 10 1.45 1.43 -15.79
CA THR A 10 0.15 1.96 -16.20
C THR A 10 -0.98 1.54 -15.28
N SER A 11 -2.09 2.28 -15.34
CA SER A 11 -3.34 1.91 -14.67
C SER A 11 -3.84 0.52 -15.08
N HIS A 12 -3.65 0.14 -16.35
CA HIS A 12 -4.01 -1.20 -16.83
C HIS A 12 -3.20 -2.28 -16.13
N THR A 13 -1.87 -2.11 -16.04
CA THR A 13 -0.99 -3.04 -15.33
C THR A 13 -1.35 -3.16 -13.85
N VAL A 14 -1.66 -2.04 -13.18
CA VAL A 14 -2.11 -2.09 -11.78
C VAL A 14 -3.42 -2.87 -11.65
N THR A 15 -4.40 -2.60 -12.51
CA THR A 15 -5.68 -3.35 -12.51
C THR A 15 -5.48 -4.84 -12.78
N ASP A 16 -4.60 -5.22 -13.70
CA ASP A 16 -4.29 -6.62 -13.99
C ASP A 16 -3.70 -7.35 -12.77
N VAL A 17 -2.74 -6.71 -12.10
CA VAL A 17 -2.16 -7.22 -10.84
C VAL A 17 -3.20 -7.35 -9.73
N VAL A 18 -4.15 -6.42 -9.63
CA VAL A 18 -5.26 -6.51 -8.68
C VAL A 18 -6.20 -7.66 -9.02
N ARG A 19 -6.53 -7.85 -10.31
CA ARG A 19 -7.33 -9.00 -10.79
C ARG A 19 -6.62 -10.34 -10.58
N ALA A 20 -5.31 -10.36 -10.61
CA ALA A 20 -4.49 -11.52 -10.26
C ALA A 20 -4.45 -11.82 -8.74
N GLY A 21 -5.07 -10.97 -7.91
CA GLY A 21 -5.24 -11.21 -6.47
C GLY A 21 -4.46 -10.27 -5.56
N ALA A 22 -3.80 -9.22 -6.08
CA ALA A 22 -3.14 -8.25 -5.21
C ALA A 22 -4.17 -7.39 -4.45
N SER A 23 -4.19 -7.50 -3.12
CA SER A 23 -5.11 -6.72 -2.26
C SER A 23 -4.43 -5.61 -1.45
N THR A 24 -3.12 -5.43 -1.59
CA THR A 24 -2.37 -4.39 -0.86
C THR A 24 -1.39 -3.66 -1.77
N THR A 25 -1.04 -2.42 -1.41
CA THR A 25 -0.01 -1.65 -2.14
C THR A 25 1.36 -2.35 -2.12
N LYS A 26 1.66 -3.11 -1.07
CA LYS A 26 2.87 -3.94 -0.97
C LYS A 26 2.84 -5.10 -1.98
N ALA A 27 1.70 -5.79 -2.11
CA ALA A 27 1.54 -6.85 -3.11
C ALA A 27 1.67 -6.30 -4.54
N VAL A 28 1.07 -5.13 -4.80
CA VAL A 28 1.22 -4.44 -6.10
C VAL A 28 2.68 -4.07 -6.37
N ALA A 29 3.39 -3.52 -5.39
CA ALA A 29 4.81 -3.18 -5.52
C ALA A 29 5.68 -4.43 -5.80
N HIS A 30 5.37 -5.56 -5.16
CA HIS A 30 6.09 -6.82 -5.41
C HIS A 30 5.81 -7.38 -6.81
N ALA A 31 4.57 -7.27 -7.30
CA ALA A 31 4.17 -7.84 -8.58
C ALA A 31 4.62 -7.02 -9.80
N CYS A 32 4.58 -5.68 -9.73
CA CYS A 32 4.90 -4.83 -10.89
C CYS A 32 5.79 -3.62 -10.58
N GLY A 33 6.34 -3.52 -9.37
CA GLY A 33 7.21 -2.41 -8.96
C GLY A 33 6.48 -1.11 -8.60
N ALA A 34 5.19 -0.96 -8.89
CA ALA A 34 4.49 0.30 -8.62
C ALA A 34 4.45 0.62 -7.12
N GLY A 35 5.05 1.75 -6.73
CA GLY A 35 5.11 2.20 -5.34
C GLY A 35 6.33 1.71 -4.55
N ALA A 36 7.28 1.01 -5.18
CA ALA A 36 8.52 0.57 -4.54
C ALA A 36 9.48 1.75 -4.24
N ASP A 37 9.58 2.74 -5.13
CA ASP A 37 10.57 3.83 -5.02
C ASP A 37 10.04 5.07 -4.28
N CYS A 38 9.76 6.16 -4.99
CA CYS A 38 9.38 7.45 -4.39
C CYS A 38 8.00 7.45 -3.69
N GLY A 39 7.21 6.40 -3.86
CA GLY A 39 5.92 6.20 -3.19
C GLY A 39 4.78 7.15 -3.59
N ARG A 40 5.00 8.15 -4.46
CA ARG A 40 3.96 9.15 -4.83
C ARG A 40 2.68 8.53 -5.40
N CYS A 41 2.82 7.41 -6.12
CA CYS A 41 1.70 6.68 -6.71
C CYS A 41 0.90 5.81 -5.71
N ARG A 42 1.38 5.61 -4.48
CA ARG A 42 0.75 4.70 -3.51
C ARG A 42 -0.70 5.07 -3.18
N ARG A 43 -1.03 6.37 -3.08
CA ARG A 43 -2.41 6.83 -2.86
C ARG A 43 -3.33 6.47 -4.03
N THR A 44 -2.85 6.63 -5.26
CA THR A 44 -3.59 6.24 -6.47
C THR A 44 -3.79 4.73 -6.54
N ILE A 45 -2.76 3.94 -6.24
CA ILE A 45 -2.87 2.47 -6.18
C ILE A 45 -3.89 2.05 -5.12
N GLN A 46 -3.88 2.68 -3.94
CA GLN A 46 -4.85 2.41 -2.89
C GLN A 46 -6.29 2.73 -3.31
N ALA A 47 -6.51 3.80 -4.09
CA ALA A 47 -7.83 4.09 -4.65
C ALA A 47 -8.29 2.99 -5.62
N ILE A 48 -7.40 2.51 -6.50
CA ILE A 48 -7.70 1.41 -7.44
C ILE A 48 -8.06 0.13 -6.68
N LEU A 49 -7.29 -0.21 -5.64
CA LEU A 49 -7.55 -1.36 -4.78
C LEU A 49 -8.94 -1.26 -4.14
N LYS A 50 -9.25 -0.11 -3.52
CA LYS A 50 -10.56 0.14 -2.89
C LYS A 50 -11.72 0.06 -3.86
N SER A 51 -11.54 0.51 -5.11
CA SER A 51 -12.56 0.39 -6.16
C SER A 51 -12.74 -1.03 -6.68
N SER A 52 -11.74 -1.90 -6.51
CA SER A 52 -11.75 -3.28 -7.03
C SER A 52 -12.30 -4.29 -6.02
N THR A 53 -12.23 -4.00 -4.72
CA THR A 53 -12.92 -4.77 -3.68
C THR A 53 -14.33 -4.22 -3.48
N PRO A 54 -15.41 -4.99 -3.71
CA PRO A 54 -16.69 -4.69 -3.05
C PRO A 54 -16.41 -4.74 -1.54
N GLY A 55 -16.57 -3.60 -0.86
CA GLY A 55 -15.84 -3.30 0.37
C GLY A 55 -15.97 -4.37 1.48
N PRO A 56 -14.85 -4.80 2.07
CA PRO A 56 -14.85 -5.31 3.43
C PRO A 56 -14.76 -4.11 4.41
N GLU A 57 -15.67 -4.10 5.36
CA GLU A 57 -15.65 -3.31 6.59
C GLU A 57 -14.28 -3.28 7.30
N PRO A 58 -13.96 -2.22 8.05
CA PRO A 58 -12.59 -1.89 8.45
C PRO A 58 -12.11 -2.76 9.62
N GLU A 59 -11.58 -3.95 9.34
CA GLU A 59 -10.81 -4.71 10.33
C GLU A 59 -9.50 -5.22 9.73
N SER A 60 -8.43 -5.18 10.53
CA SER A 60 -7.05 -5.58 10.21
C SER A 60 -6.11 -4.48 9.70
N ALA A 61 -6.23 -3.29 10.29
CA ALA A 61 -5.00 -2.66 10.80
C ALA A 61 -4.62 -3.42 12.08
N THR A 62 -3.78 -4.45 11.97
CA THR A 62 -3.11 -4.98 13.17
C THR A 62 -1.89 -4.10 13.43
N PRO A 63 -1.89 -3.23 14.46
CA PRO A 63 -0.66 -2.61 14.90
C PRO A 63 0.20 -3.73 15.48
N THR A 64 1.21 -4.18 14.73
CA THR A 64 2.32 -4.91 15.35
C THR A 64 2.91 -3.97 16.38
N ALA A 65 2.70 -4.35 17.64
CA ALA A 65 3.10 -3.61 18.81
C ALA A 65 4.59 -3.28 18.75
N ILE A 66 4.93 -2.00 18.63
CA ILE A 66 6.14 -1.51 19.28
C ILE A 66 5.74 -1.24 20.73
N ARG A 67 5.72 -2.31 21.53
CA ARG A 67 5.82 -2.15 22.98
C ARG A 67 7.21 -1.59 23.25
N ARG A 68 7.28 -0.30 23.57
CA ARG A 68 8.27 0.15 24.56
C ARG A 68 7.49 0.58 25.77
N HIS A 69 7.43 -0.35 26.73
CA HIS A 69 7.12 -0.09 28.12
C HIS A 69 7.81 1.22 28.56
N GLY A 70 7.04 2.04 29.26
CA GLY A 70 7.44 3.40 29.60
C GLY A 70 8.50 3.51 30.69
N LEU A 71 8.74 4.79 30.99
CA LEU A 71 9.20 5.35 32.25
C LEU A 71 10.66 5.04 32.63
N HIS A 72 11.55 5.99 32.38
CA HIS A 72 12.29 6.60 33.47
C HIS A 72 12.76 8.02 33.10
N GLU A 73 12.32 8.98 33.93
CA GLU A 73 13.01 10.20 34.39
C GLU A 73 13.51 11.19 33.32
N PHE A 74 12.99 12.42 33.22
CA PHE A 74 13.04 13.46 34.26
C PHE A 74 14.49 13.65 34.77
N ASP A 75 15.41 14.08 33.90
CA ASP A 75 16.64 14.73 34.35
C ASP A 75 17.12 15.81 33.36
N GLN A 76 16.88 17.06 33.79
CA GLN A 76 17.54 18.33 33.44
C GLN A 76 17.17 19.06 32.14
#